data_AF-A0A5L8ZBC0-F1
#
_entry.id   AF-A0A5L8ZBC0-F1
#
_cell.length_a   1.000
_cell.length_b   1.000
_cell.length_c   1.000
_cell.angle_alpha   90.00
_cell.angle_beta   90.00
_cell.angle_gamma   90.00
#
_symmetry.space_group_name_H-M   'P 1'
#
loop_
_entity.id
_entity.type
_entity.pdbx_description
1 polymer ?
#
loop_
_entity_poly.entity_id
_entity_poly.type
_entity_poly.pdbx_seq_one_letter_code
_entity_poly.pdbx_strand_id
1 'polypeptide(L)'
;MLHICIGVSAEYVKYSAVLINSIVKATQKPFDLKPYENNLSFTKDLKEGFCFHIFTEYKSEDTEKIALLAHKLSEIYPIKCLIHAMNNQDFQDFSYPFWCQNAAMFYKIKVADILKDADKCLFIGADLFALGDVRDLFALDLKDNLIAAALDTYNFDGYLRKAKAKNSDEELVFSDAKNYINNDMMLINLKEWRKQNLQAKYIDYLNKYDLAGDLDVFPLVCAPKIHILSSKYNFILGYYTRESFGLENTLKDESDKPVWNFTKVELEQIQKDLRLVHFCHYVYKPWMSAYNDHYVYFNMGLDNDLKPIKVPYYKEWWDMALRTPFFEEDFANLKDKLEKEALDHYAVALAKRLKDKENWLFGWLDGRFGEEDKKRNCEISALYSHIDEKLSFFYTHNDALRRVKNHLAYKMGELIQNSNFSILSLKFLFKAVKLHLQNKTEIKIAKNCSKLYPFLKFLPLEHCFNYEEALKIKQNLT
;
A
#
# COMPACT_ATOMS: atom_id res chain seq x y z
N MET A 1 4.71 -14.13 32.76
CA MET A 1 5.41 -13.52 31.60
C MET A 1 4.45 -12.62 30.83
N LEU A 2 4.98 -11.70 30.03
CA LEU A 2 4.20 -10.87 29.10
C LEU A 2 3.94 -11.65 27.79
N HIS A 3 2.72 -12.11 27.58
CA HIS A 3 2.36 -12.97 26.44
C HIS A 3 2.05 -12.16 25.17
N ILE A 4 2.80 -12.41 24.09
CA ILE A 4 2.60 -11.80 22.77
C ILE A 4 2.26 -12.90 21.77
N CYS A 5 1.17 -12.75 21.03
CA CYS A 5 0.62 -13.73 20.10
C CYS A 5 0.73 -13.22 18.66
N ILE A 6 1.27 -14.03 17.75
CA ILE A 6 1.46 -13.69 16.34
C ILE A 6 0.88 -14.82 15.48
N GLY A 7 -0.15 -14.53 14.69
CA GLY A 7 -0.72 -15.48 13.73
C GLY A 7 -0.16 -15.22 12.34
N VAL A 8 0.54 -16.20 11.77
CA VAL A 8 1.15 -16.11 10.45
C VAL A 8 1.07 -17.44 9.74
N SER A 9 0.91 -17.40 8.42
CA SER A 9 1.16 -18.56 7.59
C SER A 9 2.66 -18.90 7.59
N ALA A 10 2.99 -20.14 7.26
CA ALA A 10 4.35 -20.67 7.32
C ALA A 10 5.37 -19.82 6.53
N GLU A 11 4.97 -19.26 5.38
CA GLU A 11 5.79 -18.39 4.54
C GLU A 11 5.99 -16.98 5.12
N TYR A 12 5.18 -16.58 6.09
CA TYR A 12 5.28 -15.30 6.79
C TYR A 12 6.06 -15.38 8.13
N VAL A 13 6.49 -16.56 8.56
CA VAL A 13 7.22 -16.74 9.82
C VAL A 13 8.47 -15.86 9.89
N LYS A 14 9.26 -15.77 8.82
CA LYS A 14 10.45 -14.88 8.79
C LYS A 14 10.13 -13.42 9.10
N TYR A 15 8.98 -12.89 8.67
CA TYR A 15 8.61 -11.49 8.94
C TYR A 15 8.25 -11.28 10.41
N SER A 16 7.65 -12.30 11.05
CA SER A 16 7.44 -12.28 12.51
C SER A 16 8.76 -12.19 13.29
N ALA A 17 9.86 -12.75 12.75
CA ALA A 17 11.19 -12.62 13.35
C ALA A 17 11.65 -11.16 13.44
N VAL A 18 11.38 -10.36 12.39
CA VAL A 18 11.71 -8.93 12.36
C VAL A 18 10.87 -8.16 13.38
N LEU A 19 9.58 -8.48 13.49
CA LEU A 19 8.71 -7.90 14.51
C LEU A 19 9.23 -8.21 15.92
N ILE A 20 9.50 -9.48 16.23
CA ILE A 20 10.04 -9.93 17.52
C ILE A 20 11.35 -9.19 17.83
N ASN A 21 12.27 -9.15 16.86
CA ASN A 21 13.54 -8.43 17.01
C ASN A 21 13.31 -6.94 17.30
N SER A 22 12.41 -6.28 16.56
CA SER A 22 12.09 -4.86 16.79
C SER A 22 11.53 -4.61 18.20
N ILE A 23 10.60 -5.45 18.67
CA ILE A 23 10.01 -5.35 20.01
C ILE A 23 11.11 -5.47 21.08
N VAL A 24 11.97 -6.49 20.97
CA VAL A 24 13.03 -6.72 21.96
C VAL A 24 14.10 -5.62 21.91
N LYS A 25 14.45 -5.12 20.73
CA LYS A 25 15.38 -3.99 20.61
C LYS A 25 14.81 -2.71 21.23
N ALA A 26 13.49 -2.52 21.15
CA ALA A 26 12.84 -1.38 21.76
C ALA A 26 12.84 -1.41 23.30
N THR A 27 13.14 -2.55 23.94
CA THR A 27 13.22 -2.67 25.41
C THR A 27 14.60 -2.41 26.01
N GLN A 28 15.60 -2.00 25.20
CA GLN A 28 16.96 -1.73 25.67
C GLN A 28 17.06 -0.66 26.75
N LYS A 29 16.14 0.31 26.75
CA LYS A 29 16.10 1.33 27.79
C LYS A 29 15.46 0.75 29.06
N PRO A 30 15.96 1.11 30.26
CA PRO A 30 15.31 0.74 31.51
C PRO A 30 13.83 1.13 31.50
N PHE A 31 12.98 0.20 31.93
CA PHE A 31 11.55 0.46 32.06
C PHE A 31 11.29 1.27 33.33
N ASP A 32 10.58 2.39 33.22
CA ASP A 32 10.15 3.14 34.41
C ASP A 32 9.05 2.39 35.13
N LEU A 33 9.42 1.76 36.24
CA LEU A 33 8.54 0.95 37.07
C LEU A 33 7.68 1.77 38.02
N LYS A 34 8.04 3.03 38.30
CA LYS A 34 7.38 3.86 39.33
C LYS A 34 5.87 3.97 39.14
N PRO A 35 5.33 4.15 37.92
CA PRO A 35 3.88 4.23 37.72
C PRO A 35 3.13 2.92 38.03
N TYR A 36 3.84 1.80 38.13
CA TYR A 36 3.26 0.45 38.16
C TYR A 36 3.63 -0.35 39.41
N GLU A 37 4.25 0.25 40.42
CA GLU A 37 4.71 -0.44 41.65
C GLU A 37 3.57 -1.19 42.37
N ASN A 38 2.35 -0.67 42.28
CA ASN A 38 1.17 -1.30 42.89
C ASN A 38 0.58 -2.45 42.07
N ASN A 39 1.02 -2.66 40.82
CA ASN A 39 0.57 -3.76 39.97
C ASN A 39 1.52 -4.96 40.09
N LEU A 40 1.34 -5.73 41.16
CA LEU A 40 2.23 -6.86 41.50
C LEU A 40 2.26 -7.95 40.41
N SER A 41 1.13 -8.22 39.75
CA SER A 41 1.09 -9.19 38.64
C SER A 41 1.94 -8.72 37.47
N PHE A 42 1.72 -7.48 37.03
CA PHE A 42 2.48 -6.91 35.92
C PHE A 42 3.98 -6.83 36.22
N THR A 43 4.37 -6.38 37.42
CA THR A 43 5.79 -6.28 37.79
C THR A 43 6.48 -7.64 37.89
N LYS A 44 5.75 -8.69 38.30
CA LYS A 44 6.23 -10.08 38.21
C LYS A 44 6.41 -10.49 36.75
N ASP A 45 5.39 -10.31 35.92
CA ASP A 45 5.43 -10.71 34.50
C ASP A 45 6.53 -9.98 33.72
N LEU A 46 6.76 -8.69 34.04
CA LEU A 46 7.84 -7.88 33.49
C LEU A 46 9.22 -8.46 33.81
N LYS A 47 9.44 -8.97 35.02
CA LYS A 47 10.71 -9.60 35.40
C LYS A 47 10.93 -10.93 34.67
N GLU A 48 9.86 -11.68 34.44
CA GLU A 48 9.93 -12.95 33.71
C GLU A 48 10.16 -12.76 32.20
N GLY A 49 9.78 -11.60 31.64
CA GLY A 49 10.06 -11.23 30.26
C GLY A 49 8.94 -11.54 29.28
N PHE A 50 9.25 -11.61 27.98
CA PHE A 50 8.24 -11.89 26.93
C PHE A 50 8.11 -13.38 26.63
N CYS A 51 6.88 -13.83 26.41
CA CYS A 51 6.62 -15.11 25.76
C CYS A 51 5.92 -14.85 24.43
N PHE A 52 6.63 -15.07 23.32
CA PHE A 52 6.09 -15.00 21.97
C PHE A 52 5.45 -16.35 21.59
N HIS A 53 4.18 -16.33 21.24
CA HIS A 53 3.39 -17.46 20.75
C HIS A 53 3.16 -17.27 19.26
N ILE A 54 3.78 -18.11 18.43
CA ILE A 54 3.63 -18.06 16.98
C ILE A 54 2.69 -19.17 16.57
N PHE A 55 1.56 -18.80 15.98
CA PHE A 55 0.56 -19.71 15.45
C PHE A 55 0.81 -19.85 13.95
N THR A 56 1.09 -21.06 13.48
CA THR A 56 1.39 -21.37 12.07
C THR A 56 1.05 -22.82 11.76
N GLU A 57 0.89 -23.16 10.48
CA GLU A 57 0.40 -24.46 10.02
C GLU A 57 1.33 -25.61 10.42
N TYR A 58 2.64 -25.43 10.24
CA TYR A 58 3.61 -26.51 10.39
C TYR A 58 4.98 -26.00 10.81
N LYS A 59 5.80 -26.91 11.32
CA LYS A 59 7.21 -26.63 11.59
C LYS A 59 7.98 -26.53 10.27
N SER A 60 8.74 -25.46 10.12
CA SER A 60 9.59 -25.14 8.98
C SER A 60 10.99 -24.74 9.45
N GLU A 61 11.93 -24.61 8.52
CA GLU A 61 13.26 -24.04 8.79
C GLU A 61 13.16 -22.68 9.50
N ASP A 62 12.22 -21.82 9.07
CA ASP A 62 11.99 -20.51 9.70
C ASP A 62 11.55 -20.67 11.17
N THR A 63 10.74 -21.68 11.50
CA THR A 63 10.35 -21.93 12.90
C THR A 63 11.52 -22.41 13.77
N GLU A 64 12.50 -23.12 13.19
CA GLU A 64 13.72 -23.53 13.88
C GLU A 64 14.65 -22.33 14.11
N LYS A 65 14.81 -21.46 13.10
CA LYS A 65 15.55 -20.19 13.20
C LYS A 65 14.97 -19.28 14.29
N ILE A 66 13.65 -19.23 14.45
CA ILE A 66 13.00 -18.50 15.54
C ILE A 66 13.47 -18.97 16.93
N ALA A 67 13.67 -20.27 17.15
CA ALA A 67 14.14 -20.78 18.43
C ALA A 67 15.58 -20.30 18.72
N LEU A 68 16.44 -20.29 17.70
CA LEU A 68 17.81 -19.77 17.80
C LEU A 68 17.83 -18.25 18.05
N LEU A 69 16.98 -17.52 17.33
CA LEU A 69 16.77 -16.08 17.53
C LEU A 69 16.34 -15.77 18.95
N ALA A 70 15.47 -16.60 19.55
CA ALA A 70 15.02 -16.42 20.93
C ALA A 70 16.16 -16.47 21.94
N HIS A 71 17.11 -17.40 21.75
CA HIS A 71 18.32 -17.48 22.56
C HIS A 71 19.17 -16.21 22.41
N LYS A 72 19.38 -15.72 21.18
CA LYS A 72 20.22 -14.54 20.95
C LYS A 72 19.61 -13.26 21.52
N LEU A 73 18.30 -13.09 21.37
CA LEU A 73 17.59 -11.91 21.86
C LEU A 73 17.40 -11.92 23.39
N SER A 74 17.47 -13.08 24.03
CA SER A 74 17.46 -13.20 25.51
C SER A 74 18.63 -12.49 26.19
N GLU A 75 19.71 -12.17 25.45
CA GLU A 75 20.82 -11.33 25.93
C GLU A 75 20.41 -9.87 26.18
N ILE A 76 19.31 -9.41 25.59
CA ILE A 76 18.81 -8.02 25.71
C ILE A 76 17.72 -7.94 26.77
N TYR A 77 16.76 -8.86 26.69
CA TYR A 77 15.64 -8.96 27.61
C TYR A 77 15.17 -10.41 27.63
N PRO A 78 14.76 -10.99 28.78
CA PRO A 78 14.36 -12.39 28.83
C PRO A 78 13.20 -12.65 27.87
N ILE A 79 13.37 -13.59 26.94
CA ILE A 79 12.29 -14.00 26.03
C ILE A 79 12.22 -15.50 25.85
N LYS A 80 11.03 -15.97 25.46
CA LYS A 80 10.77 -17.33 25.00
C LYS A 80 9.92 -17.28 23.74
N CYS A 81 10.19 -18.16 22.77
CA CYS A 81 9.31 -18.39 21.63
C CYS A 81 8.68 -19.77 21.71
N LEU A 82 7.38 -19.85 21.46
CA LEU A 82 6.58 -21.07 21.43
C LEU A 82 5.85 -21.16 20.10
N ILE A 83 6.03 -22.28 19.39
CA ILE A 83 5.35 -22.54 18.12
C ILE A 83 4.10 -23.39 18.39
N HIS A 84 2.96 -22.92 17.89
CA HIS A 84 1.66 -23.60 17.99
C HIS A 84 1.20 -23.98 16.58
N ALA A 85 1.14 -25.29 16.32
CA ALA A 85 0.66 -25.80 15.05
C ALA A 85 -0.85 -25.58 14.90
N MET A 86 -1.28 -25.04 13.77
CA MET A 86 -2.67 -24.73 13.46
C MET A 86 -3.19 -25.61 12.32
N ASN A 87 -4.42 -26.08 12.46
CA ASN A 87 -5.10 -26.82 11.40
C ASN A 87 -5.98 -25.87 10.59
N ASN A 88 -5.61 -25.59 9.33
CA ASN A 88 -6.34 -24.64 8.48
C ASN A 88 -7.79 -25.09 8.20
N GLN A 89 -8.07 -26.39 8.28
CA GLN A 89 -9.39 -26.99 8.07
C GLN A 89 -10.38 -26.56 9.15
N ASP A 90 -9.91 -26.16 10.34
CA ASP A 90 -10.76 -25.63 11.41
C ASP A 90 -11.45 -24.31 11.01
N PHE A 91 -10.98 -23.66 9.93
CA PHE A 91 -11.40 -22.33 9.48
C PHE A 91 -11.97 -22.33 8.06
N GLN A 92 -12.17 -23.50 7.44
CA GLN A 92 -12.52 -23.61 6.02
C GLN A 92 -13.90 -23.01 5.67
N ASP A 93 -14.85 -23.08 6.61
CA ASP A 93 -16.25 -22.66 6.40
C ASP A 93 -16.51 -21.19 6.80
N PHE A 94 -15.49 -20.52 7.31
CA PHE A 94 -15.61 -19.14 7.78
C PHE A 94 -15.81 -18.19 6.59
N SER A 95 -16.43 -17.05 6.85
CA SER A 95 -16.52 -15.99 5.86
C SER A 95 -15.16 -15.31 5.71
N TYR A 96 -14.62 -15.30 4.50
CA TYR A 96 -13.35 -14.64 4.15
C TYR A 96 -13.63 -13.36 3.34
N PRO A 97 -12.83 -12.30 3.51
CA PRO A 97 -12.88 -11.17 2.59
C PRO A 97 -12.37 -11.60 1.20
N PHE A 98 -12.81 -10.89 0.15
CA PHE A 98 -12.36 -11.21 -1.21
C PHE A 98 -10.83 -11.08 -1.40
N TRP A 99 -10.15 -10.37 -0.49
CA TRP A 99 -8.72 -10.09 -0.56
C TRP A 99 -7.79 -10.92 0.30
N CYS A 100 -8.33 -11.83 1.10
CA CYS A 100 -7.53 -12.73 1.90
C CYS A 100 -8.25 -14.06 1.98
N GLN A 101 -7.59 -15.12 1.54
CA GLN A 101 -8.12 -16.49 1.55
C GLN A 101 -7.18 -17.42 2.32
N ASN A 102 -6.44 -16.86 3.29
CA ASN A 102 -5.52 -17.62 4.13
C ASN A 102 -6.08 -17.71 5.56
N ALA A 103 -6.20 -18.94 6.07
CA ALA A 103 -6.74 -19.23 7.40
C ALA A 103 -5.94 -18.60 8.56
N ALA A 104 -4.69 -18.20 8.34
CA ALA A 104 -3.85 -17.56 9.34
C ALA A 104 -4.48 -16.29 9.96
N MET A 105 -5.34 -15.58 9.22
CA MET A 105 -6.09 -14.44 9.75
C MET A 105 -6.98 -14.81 10.95
N PHE A 106 -7.41 -16.07 11.04
CA PHE A 106 -8.31 -16.55 12.09
C PHE A 106 -7.60 -17.19 13.28
N TYR A 107 -6.28 -17.37 13.27
CA TYR A 107 -5.58 -18.02 14.38
C TYR A 107 -5.78 -17.29 15.72
N LYS A 108 -5.97 -15.97 15.69
CA LYS A 108 -6.32 -15.15 16.86
C LYS A 108 -7.59 -15.61 17.58
N ILE A 109 -8.51 -16.31 16.90
CA ILE A 109 -9.75 -16.83 17.52
C ILE A 109 -9.45 -17.94 18.54
N LYS A 110 -8.36 -18.71 18.35
CA LYS A 110 -8.00 -19.86 19.20
C LYS A 110 -7.10 -19.50 20.38
N VAL A 111 -6.68 -18.24 20.50
CA VAL A 111 -5.67 -17.81 21.48
C VAL A 111 -6.08 -18.13 22.93
N ALA A 112 -7.35 -17.95 23.29
CA ALA A 112 -7.83 -18.18 24.66
C ALA A 112 -7.87 -19.67 25.06
N ASP A 113 -8.06 -20.57 24.08
CA ASP A 113 -8.04 -22.02 24.28
C ASP A 113 -6.61 -22.55 24.44
N ILE A 114 -5.65 -21.89 23.78
CA ILE A 114 -4.24 -22.29 23.80
C ILE A 114 -3.55 -21.71 25.04
N LEU A 115 -3.80 -20.44 25.38
CA LEU A 115 -3.22 -19.75 26.54
C LEU A 115 -4.14 -19.87 27.77
N LYS A 116 -4.36 -21.11 28.24
CA LYS A 116 -5.31 -21.41 29.32
C LYS A 116 -5.01 -20.71 30.65
N ASP A 117 -3.73 -20.59 30.97
CA ASP A 117 -3.25 -20.06 32.26
C ASP A 117 -2.92 -18.57 32.23
N ALA A 118 -3.01 -17.92 31.06
CA ALA A 118 -2.79 -16.48 30.94
C ALA A 118 -4.11 -15.71 31.05
N ASP A 119 -4.11 -14.62 31.81
CA ASP A 119 -5.26 -13.72 31.93
C ASP A 119 -5.34 -12.72 30.78
N LYS A 120 -4.21 -12.40 30.15
CA LYS A 120 -4.09 -11.37 29.11
C LYS A 120 -2.98 -11.72 28.12
N CYS A 121 -3.16 -11.35 26.85
CA CYS A 121 -2.08 -11.36 25.87
C CYS A 121 -2.20 -10.16 24.91
N LEU A 122 -1.10 -9.78 24.30
CA LEU A 122 -1.08 -8.86 23.16
C LEU A 122 -1.07 -9.68 21.87
N PHE A 123 -2.13 -9.63 21.08
CA PHE A 123 -2.10 -10.14 19.71
C PHE A 123 -1.55 -9.06 18.78
N ILE A 124 -0.59 -9.42 17.93
CA ILE A 124 0.06 -8.48 17.01
C ILE A 124 0.35 -9.14 15.64
N GLY A 125 0.03 -8.44 14.55
CA GLY A 125 0.31 -8.85 13.17
C GLY A 125 1.79 -8.70 12.79
N ALA A 126 2.29 -9.58 11.91
CA ALA A 126 3.70 -9.58 11.50
C ALA A 126 4.13 -8.36 10.65
N ASP A 127 3.16 -7.57 10.21
CA ASP A 127 3.31 -6.33 9.47
C ASP A 127 3.25 -5.07 10.34
N LEU A 128 3.36 -5.24 11.66
CA LEU A 128 3.73 -4.15 12.57
C LEU A 128 5.24 -4.07 12.76
N PHE A 129 5.71 -2.92 13.22
CA PHE A 129 7.11 -2.68 13.55
C PHE A 129 7.22 -1.81 14.79
N ALA A 130 8.02 -2.25 15.76
CA ALA A 130 8.20 -1.54 17.01
C ALA A 130 9.31 -0.49 16.91
N LEU A 131 8.94 0.76 17.19
CA LEU A 131 9.82 1.91 17.34
C LEU A 131 10.08 2.24 18.81
N GLY A 132 9.21 1.78 19.71
CA GLY A 132 9.30 2.03 21.13
C GLY A 132 8.78 0.87 21.98
N ASP A 133 9.04 0.98 23.28
CA ASP A 133 8.67 -0.06 24.24
C ASP A 133 7.14 -0.22 24.33
N VAL A 134 6.68 -1.47 24.40
CA VAL A 134 5.26 -1.85 24.47
C VAL A 134 4.88 -2.54 25.77
N ARG A 135 5.82 -2.67 26.73
CA ARG A 135 5.58 -3.36 28.00
C ARG A 135 4.50 -2.68 28.84
N ASP A 136 4.34 -1.36 28.70
CA ASP A 136 3.30 -0.58 29.38
C ASP A 136 1.87 -0.99 29.01
N LEU A 137 1.63 -1.48 27.78
CA LEU A 137 0.32 -2.01 27.39
C LEU A 137 -0.17 -3.10 28.34
N PHE A 138 0.71 -3.97 28.83
CA PHE A 138 0.33 -5.07 29.71
C PHE A 138 -0.12 -4.60 31.10
N ALA A 139 0.31 -3.41 31.52
CA ALA A 139 -0.10 -2.81 32.78
C ALA A 139 -1.54 -2.27 32.75
N LEU A 140 -2.11 -2.06 31.56
CA LEU A 140 -3.47 -1.53 31.39
C LEU A 140 -4.52 -2.44 32.05
N ASP A 141 -5.31 -1.90 32.98
CA ASP A 141 -6.46 -2.59 33.53
C ASP A 141 -7.64 -2.54 32.56
N LEU A 142 -7.95 -3.70 31.96
CA LEU A 142 -9.06 -3.83 31.00
C LEU A 142 -10.43 -3.82 31.69
N LYS A 143 -10.50 -4.04 33.00
CA LYS A 143 -11.76 -4.20 33.74
C LYS A 143 -12.66 -5.24 33.07
N ASP A 144 -13.85 -4.84 32.65
CA ASP A 144 -14.84 -5.67 31.95
C ASP A 144 -14.75 -5.57 30.41
N ASN A 145 -13.80 -4.79 29.87
CA ASN A 145 -13.53 -4.78 28.43
C ASN A 145 -12.93 -6.11 27.99
N LEU A 146 -13.38 -6.57 26.82
CA LEU A 146 -12.94 -7.82 26.20
C LEU A 146 -11.58 -7.65 25.53
N ILE A 147 -11.34 -6.47 24.97
CA ILE A 147 -10.10 -6.11 24.29
C ILE A 147 -9.78 -4.63 24.52
N ALA A 148 -8.52 -4.26 24.28
CA ALA A 148 -8.10 -2.90 23.99
C ALA A 148 -7.40 -2.84 22.64
N ALA A 149 -7.79 -1.89 21.78
CA ALA A 149 -7.28 -1.76 20.42
C ALA A 149 -7.41 -0.31 19.94
N ALA A 150 -6.62 0.08 18.95
CA ALA A 150 -6.78 1.37 18.29
C ALA A 150 -7.90 1.31 17.23
N LEU A 151 -8.54 2.45 17.00
CA LEU A 151 -9.54 2.59 15.93
C LEU A 151 -8.89 2.39 14.55
N ASP A 152 -9.65 1.79 13.65
CA ASP A 152 -9.38 1.84 12.22
C ASP A 152 -9.72 3.24 11.66
N THR A 153 -9.56 3.39 10.35
CA THR A 153 -9.88 4.56 9.55
C THR A 153 -11.37 4.67 9.24
N TYR A 154 -11.81 5.88 8.93
CA TYR A 154 -13.18 6.18 8.48
C TYR A 154 -14.29 5.82 9.48
N ASN A 155 -14.00 5.95 10.78
CA ASN A 155 -15.03 5.79 11.79
C ASN A 155 -15.64 7.14 12.16
N PHE A 156 -16.97 7.22 12.18
CA PHE A 156 -17.69 8.43 12.56
C PHE A 156 -19.12 8.13 13.00
N ASP A 157 -19.75 9.08 13.68
CA ASP A 157 -21.14 8.96 14.11
C ASP A 157 -22.07 8.83 12.89
N GLY A 158 -22.97 7.84 12.94
CA GLY A 158 -23.85 7.51 11.82
C GLY A 158 -23.22 6.65 10.72
N TYR A 159 -21.93 6.26 10.86
CA TYR A 159 -21.36 5.24 9.99
C TYR A 159 -22.11 3.92 10.14
N LEU A 160 -22.61 3.38 9.03
CA LEU A 160 -23.42 2.18 9.01
C LEU A 160 -22.62 1.03 8.41
N ARG A 161 -22.28 0.04 9.24
CA ARG A 161 -21.67 -1.20 8.79
C ARG A 161 -22.66 -2.35 8.94
N LYS A 162 -22.77 -3.14 7.87
CA LYS A 162 -23.71 -4.25 7.78
C LYS A 162 -23.06 -5.46 7.13
N ALA A 163 -23.57 -6.64 7.47
CA ALA A 163 -23.23 -7.90 6.82
C ALA A 163 -24.52 -8.64 6.45
N LYS A 164 -24.52 -9.32 5.30
CA LYS A 164 -25.66 -10.14 4.88
C LYS A 164 -25.58 -11.52 5.52
N ALA A 165 -26.70 -12.11 5.84
CA ALA A 165 -26.74 -13.53 6.19
C ALA A 165 -26.46 -14.38 4.94
N LYS A 166 -25.75 -15.50 5.10
CA LYS A 166 -25.41 -16.39 3.97
C LYS A 166 -26.62 -17.11 3.38
N ASN A 167 -27.62 -17.40 4.21
CA ASN A 167 -28.75 -18.29 3.89
C ASN A 167 -30.12 -17.62 4.04
N SER A 168 -30.19 -16.29 4.13
CA SER A 168 -31.44 -15.53 4.23
C SER A 168 -31.23 -14.07 3.80
N ASP A 169 -32.34 -13.33 3.66
CA ASP A 169 -32.30 -11.88 3.39
C ASP A 169 -32.08 -11.03 4.66
N GLU A 170 -31.71 -11.65 5.79
CA GLU A 170 -31.42 -10.94 7.04
C GLU A 170 -30.14 -10.11 6.89
N GLU A 171 -30.19 -8.86 7.37
CA GLU A 171 -29.00 -8.00 7.50
C GLU A 171 -28.61 -7.87 8.97
N LEU A 172 -27.35 -8.18 9.27
CA LEU A 172 -26.74 -7.87 10.55
C LEU A 172 -26.22 -6.43 10.53
N VAL A 173 -26.68 -5.62 11.48
CA VAL A 173 -26.21 -4.24 11.68
C VAL A 173 -25.22 -4.21 12.84
N PHE A 174 -24.06 -3.58 12.63
CA PHE A 174 -23.08 -3.42 13.71
C PHE A 174 -23.48 -2.25 14.57
N SER A 175 -23.92 -2.53 15.80
CA SER A 175 -24.49 -1.54 16.72
C SER A 175 -23.51 -0.44 17.13
N ASP A 176 -22.20 -0.69 17.06
CA ASP A 176 -21.15 0.26 17.44
C ASP A 176 -20.10 0.42 16.32
N ALA A 177 -20.57 0.55 15.08
CA ALA A 177 -19.70 0.63 13.90
C ALA A 177 -18.70 1.80 13.93
N LYS A 178 -18.92 2.83 14.75
CA LYS A 178 -17.99 3.96 14.96
C LYS A 178 -16.77 3.61 15.81
N ASN A 179 -16.81 2.48 16.52
CA ASN A 179 -15.69 1.98 17.31
C ASN A 179 -15.01 0.80 16.60
N TYR A 180 -15.03 0.79 15.27
CA TYR A 180 -14.36 -0.24 14.48
C TYR A 180 -12.85 -0.17 14.69
N ILE A 181 -12.23 -1.31 14.92
CA ILE A 181 -10.81 -1.39 15.29
C ILE A 181 -9.98 -2.00 14.18
N ASN A 182 -8.71 -1.64 14.15
CA ASN A 182 -7.71 -2.45 13.45
C ASN A 182 -7.28 -3.58 14.40
N ASN A 183 -7.61 -4.82 14.04
CA ASN A 183 -7.53 -5.99 14.91
C ASN A 183 -6.18 -6.74 14.82
N ASP A 184 -5.19 -6.17 14.13
CA ASP A 184 -3.82 -6.69 14.10
C ASP A 184 -2.96 -6.13 15.23
N MET A 185 -3.52 -5.31 16.11
CA MET A 185 -2.95 -5.02 17.42
C MET A 185 -4.06 -4.94 18.46
N MET A 186 -4.13 -5.95 19.32
CA MET A 186 -5.14 -6.04 20.37
C MET A 186 -4.56 -6.58 21.67
N LEU A 187 -4.79 -5.87 22.75
CA LEU A 187 -4.60 -6.42 24.09
C LEU A 187 -5.89 -7.17 24.49
N ILE A 188 -5.82 -8.48 24.61
CA ILE A 188 -6.98 -9.35 24.77
C ILE A 188 -7.13 -9.77 26.24
N ASN A 189 -8.33 -9.61 26.79
CA ASN A 189 -8.71 -10.12 28.10
C ASN A 189 -9.09 -11.61 27.99
N LEU A 190 -8.11 -12.51 28.10
CA LEU A 190 -8.33 -13.94 27.92
C LEU A 190 -9.24 -14.54 29.01
N LYS A 191 -9.20 -13.97 30.21
CA LYS A 191 -10.08 -14.38 31.30
C LYS A 191 -11.56 -14.11 30.97
N GLU A 192 -11.89 -12.89 30.55
CA GLU A 192 -13.26 -12.56 30.14
C GLU A 192 -13.65 -13.25 28.83
N TRP A 193 -12.70 -13.45 27.91
CA TRP A 193 -12.93 -14.20 26.68
C TRP A 193 -13.43 -15.61 26.94
N ARG A 194 -12.75 -16.35 27.82
CA ARG A 194 -13.16 -17.71 28.22
C ARG A 194 -14.50 -17.70 28.94
N LYS A 195 -14.68 -16.79 29.91
CA LYS A 195 -15.91 -16.66 30.69
C LYS A 195 -17.15 -16.39 29.81
N GLN A 196 -16.99 -15.61 28.74
CA GLN A 196 -18.08 -15.24 27.84
C GLN A 196 -18.17 -16.12 26.58
N ASN A 197 -17.33 -17.17 26.49
CA ASN A 197 -17.24 -18.10 25.37
C ASN A 197 -17.14 -17.39 24.01
N LEU A 198 -16.27 -16.38 23.91
CA LEU A 198 -16.21 -15.54 22.70
C LEU A 198 -15.80 -16.33 21.46
N GLN A 199 -14.97 -17.37 21.60
CA GLN A 199 -14.61 -18.25 20.48
C GLN A 199 -15.85 -18.79 19.77
N ALA A 200 -16.79 -19.37 20.51
CA ALA A 200 -18.02 -19.91 19.92
C ALA A 200 -18.84 -18.82 19.23
N LYS A 201 -18.88 -17.60 19.80
CA LYS A 201 -19.57 -16.45 19.18
C LYS A 201 -18.91 -16.04 17.86
N TYR A 202 -17.58 -15.90 17.82
CA TYR A 202 -16.89 -15.56 16.56
C TYR A 202 -17.18 -16.58 15.46
N ILE A 203 -17.11 -17.87 15.80
CA ILE A 203 -17.39 -18.98 14.87
C ILE A 203 -18.83 -18.90 14.35
N ASP A 204 -19.80 -18.69 15.24
CA ASP A 204 -21.21 -18.56 14.86
C ASP A 204 -21.44 -17.41 13.87
N TYR A 205 -20.90 -16.23 14.14
CA TYR A 205 -21.02 -15.08 13.25
C TYR A 205 -20.32 -15.28 11.90
N LEU A 206 -19.11 -15.83 11.88
CA LEU A 206 -18.35 -16.11 10.65
C LEU A 206 -19.01 -17.17 9.77
N ASN A 207 -19.74 -18.10 10.38
CA ASN A 207 -20.52 -19.10 9.66
C ASN A 207 -21.85 -18.55 9.15
N LYS A 208 -22.53 -17.70 9.94
CA LYS A 208 -23.87 -17.20 9.62
C LYS A 208 -23.89 -16.03 8.63
N TYR A 209 -22.88 -15.15 8.65
CA TYR A 209 -22.88 -13.90 7.88
C TYR A 209 -21.68 -13.76 6.95
N ASP A 210 -21.86 -13.00 5.86
CA ASP A 210 -20.82 -12.58 4.94
C ASP A 210 -20.05 -11.39 5.53
N LEU A 211 -18.99 -11.70 6.26
CA LEU A 211 -18.12 -10.77 6.96
C LEU A 211 -16.78 -10.66 6.23
N ALA A 212 -16.09 -9.53 6.39
CA ALA A 212 -14.68 -9.38 6.02
C ALA A 212 -13.73 -10.15 6.98
N GLY A 213 -14.09 -11.40 7.30
CA GLY A 213 -13.35 -12.27 8.21
C GLY A 213 -13.17 -11.72 9.62
N ASP A 214 -11.95 -11.85 10.13
CA ASP A 214 -11.57 -11.43 11.47
C ASP A 214 -11.72 -9.91 11.65
N LEU A 215 -11.50 -9.14 10.59
CA LEU A 215 -11.60 -7.69 10.60
C LEU A 215 -12.98 -7.22 11.07
N ASP A 216 -14.05 -7.84 10.56
CA ASP A 216 -15.43 -7.50 10.94
C ASP A 216 -15.87 -8.21 12.24
N VAL A 217 -15.54 -9.49 12.44
CA VAL A 217 -16.14 -10.26 13.55
C VAL A 217 -15.63 -9.80 14.93
N PHE A 218 -14.38 -9.33 15.03
CA PHE A 218 -13.82 -8.86 16.29
C PHE A 218 -14.51 -7.63 16.86
N PRO A 219 -14.59 -6.49 16.13
CA PRO A 219 -15.32 -5.32 16.61
C PRO A 219 -16.80 -5.64 16.85
N LEU A 220 -17.42 -6.46 15.99
CA LEU A 220 -18.82 -6.88 16.14
C LEU A 220 -19.10 -7.61 17.47
N VAL A 221 -18.32 -8.65 17.79
CA VAL A 221 -18.55 -9.47 18.99
C VAL A 221 -18.06 -8.77 20.26
N CYS A 222 -17.03 -7.93 20.16
CA CYS A 222 -16.47 -7.23 21.32
C CYS A 222 -17.25 -5.97 21.70
N ALA A 223 -17.98 -5.33 20.79
CA ALA A 223 -18.71 -4.11 21.07
C ALA A 223 -19.83 -4.31 22.13
N PRO A 224 -20.09 -3.32 23.01
CA PRO A 224 -19.35 -2.06 23.20
C PRO A 224 -18.16 -2.19 24.18
N LYS A 225 -17.75 -3.42 24.55
CA LYS A 225 -16.72 -3.72 25.56
C LYS A 225 -15.31 -3.66 24.98
N ILE A 226 -14.98 -2.53 24.35
CA ILE A 226 -13.68 -2.26 23.72
C ILE A 226 -13.08 -1.02 24.39
N HIS A 227 -11.86 -1.16 24.92
CA HIS A 227 -11.08 -0.02 25.36
C HIS A 227 -10.29 0.57 24.18
N ILE A 228 -10.60 1.81 23.79
CA ILE A 228 -9.92 2.46 22.67
C ILE A 228 -8.52 2.93 23.09
N LEU A 229 -7.50 2.38 22.43
CA LEU A 229 -6.11 2.77 22.61
C LEU A 229 -5.74 3.96 21.71
N SER A 230 -4.76 4.74 22.17
CA SER A 230 -4.09 5.73 21.32
C SER A 230 -3.47 5.03 20.11
N SER A 231 -3.60 5.63 18.92
CA SER A 231 -3.00 5.13 17.68
C SER A 231 -1.46 5.05 17.72
N LYS A 232 -0.78 5.58 18.76
CA LYS A 232 0.67 5.37 18.93
C LYS A 232 1.09 3.89 19.04
N TYR A 233 0.16 3.02 19.43
CA TYR A 233 0.37 1.56 19.50
C TYR A 233 -0.11 0.82 18.24
N ASN A 234 -0.71 1.50 17.26
CA ASN A 234 -1.08 0.90 15.99
C ASN A 234 -1.20 2.02 14.94
N PHE A 235 -0.08 2.65 14.61
CA PHE A 235 -0.11 3.82 13.72
C PHE A 235 -0.06 3.37 12.27
N ILE A 236 -1.20 3.49 11.60
CA ILE A 236 -1.41 3.11 10.21
C ILE A 236 -0.63 4.06 9.28
N LEU A 237 0.37 3.53 8.57
CA LEU A 237 1.27 4.33 7.74
C LEU A 237 0.63 4.94 6.50
N GLY A 238 -0.56 4.48 6.11
CA GLY A 238 -1.38 5.11 5.08
C GLY A 238 -1.61 6.60 5.27
N TYR A 239 -1.57 7.09 6.51
CA TYR A 239 -1.61 8.51 6.81
C TYR A 239 -0.60 9.32 5.97
N TYR A 240 0.62 8.80 5.81
CA TYR A 240 1.71 9.51 5.13
C TYR A 240 1.65 9.44 3.61
N THR A 241 0.95 8.45 3.03
CA THR A 241 1.00 8.19 1.58
C THR A 241 -0.28 8.57 0.86
N ARG A 242 -1.40 8.71 1.56
CA ARG A 242 -2.70 9.05 0.96
C ARG A 242 -2.69 10.30 0.08
N GLU A 243 -2.05 11.36 0.53
CA GLU A 243 -1.97 12.62 -0.23
C GLU A 243 -1.23 12.45 -1.56
N SER A 244 -0.27 11.52 -1.64
CA SER A 244 0.42 11.16 -2.90
C SER A 244 -0.55 10.58 -3.94
N PHE A 245 -1.69 10.04 -3.50
CA PHE A 245 -2.78 9.57 -4.35
C PHE A 245 -3.86 10.63 -4.56
N GLY A 246 -3.68 11.85 -4.06
CA GLY A 246 -4.69 12.92 -4.11
C GLY A 246 -5.85 12.69 -3.15
N LEU A 247 -5.67 11.85 -2.13
CA LEU A 247 -6.66 11.61 -1.09
C LEU A 247 -6.35 12.48 0.11
N GLU A 248 -7.28 13.36 0.46
CA GLU A 248 -7.13 14.21 1.64
C GLU A 248 -7.15 13.37 2.94
N ASN A 249 -6.36 13.83 3.91
CA ASN A 249 -6.43 13.39 5.28
C ASN A 249 -7.33 14.37 6.05
N THR A 250 -8.31 13.86 6.77
CA THR A 250 -9.15 14.66 7.68
C THR A 250 -9.06 14.08 9.08
N LEU A 251 -8.82 14.94 10.06
CA LEU A 251 -8.70 14.58 11.47
C LEU A 251 -10.03 14.74 12.22
N LYS A 252 -10.09 14.16 13.42
CA LYS A 252 -11.31 14.13 14.26
C LYS A 252 -11.85 15.52 14.62
N ASP A 253 -10.98 16.51 14.74
CA ASP A 253 -11.30 17.91 15.05
C ASP A 253 -11.49 18.79 13.80
N GLU A 254 -11.38 18.22 12.60
CA GLU A 254 -11.46 18.93 11.32
C GLU A 254 -12.70 18.56 10.49
N SER A 255 -13.35 17.42 10.78
CA SER A 255 -14.48 16.89 10.01
C SER A 255 -15.39 16.04 10.90
N ASP A 256 -16.70 16.06 10.62
CA ASP A 256 -17.67 15.12 11.22
C ASP A 256 -17.54 13.70 10.65
N LYS A 257 -16.79 13.55 9.54
CA LYS A 257 -16.47 12.28 8.89
C LYS A 257 -14.95 12.17 8.71
N PRO A 258 -14.19 12.10 9.81
CA PRO A 258 -12.74 12.03 9.72
C PRO A 258 -12.28 10.72 9.08
N VAL A 259 -11.18 10.79 8.34
CA VAL A 259 -10.43 9.60 7.95
C VAL A 259 -9.72 9.03 9.17
N TRP A 260 -9.18 9.91 10.02
CA TRP A 260 -8.33 9.55 11.15
C TRP A 260 -8.94 9.99 12.47
N ASN A 261 -9.07 9.04 13.40
CA ASN A 261 -9.81 9.22 14.66
C ASN A 261 -9.01 9.88 15.79
N PHE A 262 -8.00 10.66 15.46
CA PHE A 262 -7.22 11.47 16.39
C PHE A 262 -7.28 12.94 15.96
N THR A 263 -7.21 13.83 16.94
CA THR A 263 -7.11 15.27 16.74
C THR A 263 -5.71 15.68 16.31
N LYS A 264 -5.54 16.91 15.85
CA LYS A 264 -4.22 17.46 15.55
C LYS A 264 -3.26 17.45 16.75
N VAL A 265 -3.76 17.77 17.94
CA VAL A 265 -2.97 17.74 19.19
C VAL A 265 -2.56 16.31 19.55
N GLU A 266 -3.47 15.35 19.41
CA GLU A 266 -3.14 13.94 19.64
C GLU A 266 -2.11 13.43 18.62
N LEU A 267 -2.21 13.82 17.35
CA LEU A 267 -1.22 13.47 16.33
C LEU A 267 0.18 13.96 16.71
N GLU A 268 0.33 15.21 17.15
CA GLU A 268 1.62 15.74 17.61
C GLU A 268 2.18 14.96 18.81
N GLN A 269 1.32 14.49 19.72
CA GLN A 269 1.73 13.65 20.86
C GLN A 269 2.13 12.25 20.41
N ILE A 270 1.35 11.64 19.51
CA ILE A 270 1.61 10.33 18.92
C ILE A 270 2.97 10.34 18.21
N GLN A 271 3.26 11.37 17.41
CA GLN A 271 4.53 11.48 16.68
C GLN A 271 5.75 11.59 17.61
N LYS A 272 5.60 12.16 18.82
CA LYS A 272 6.68 12.27 19.81
C LYS A 272 6.93 10.96 20.58
N ASP A 273 5.93 10.09 20.65
CA ASP A 273 5.97 8.86 21.45
C ASP A 273 5.45 7.64 20.66
N LEU A 274 5.81 7.57 19.38
CA LEU A 274 5.35 6.52 18.49
C LEU A 274 5.93 5.16 18.90
N ARG A 275 5.08 4.17 19.18
CA ARG A 275 5.52 2.86 19.71
C ARG A 275 5.49 1.78 18.65
N LEU A 276 4.39 1.69 17.90
CA LEU A 276 4.17 0.69 16.87
C LEU A 276 3.63 1.37 15.60
N VAL A 277 4.26 1.09 14.48
CA VAL A 277 3.75 1.45 13.15
C VAL A 277 3.22 0.22 12.45
N HIS A 278 2.15 0.39 11.68
CA HIS A 278 1.50 -0.69 10.94
C HIS A 278 1.63 -0.40 9.44
N PHE A 279 2.25 -1.32 8.70
CA PHE A 279 2.35 -1.26 7.24
C PHE A 279 1.01 -1.61 6.58
N CYS A 280 -0.05 -0.88 6.94
CA CYS A 280 -1.41 -1.09 6.47
C CYS A 280 -2.02 0.21 5.95
N HIS A 281 -3.07 0.06 5.12
CA HIS A 281 -3.79 1.08 4.34
C HIS A 281 -2.87 1.94 3.47
N TYR A 282 -3.11 2.01 2.15
CA TYR A 282 -2.36 2.91 1.25
C TYR A 282 -0.83 2.75 1.28
N VAL A 283 -0.31 1.62 1.76
CA VAL A 283 1.10 1.23 1.71
C VAL A 283 1.22 -0.25 1.33
N TYR A 284 2.31 -0.62 0.67
CA TYR A 284 2.69 -2.04 0.55
C TYR A 284 3.39 -2.53 1.82
N LYS A 285 3.65 -3.83 1.90
CA LYS A 285 4.56 -4.37 2.92
C LYS A 285 6.01 -4.09 2.49
N PRO A 286 6.94 -3.86 3.44
CA PRO A 286 8.31 -3.48 3.10
C PRO A 286 9.10 -4.59 2.38
N TRP A 287 8.67 -5.85 2.52
CA TRP A 287 9.22 -7.02 1.83
C TRP A 287 8.55 -7.34 0.48
N MET A 288 7.68 -6.46 -0.02
CA MET A 288 7.06 -6.59 -1.34
C MET A 288 7.67 -5.57 -2.29
N SER A 289 7.58 -5.84 -3.60
CA SER A 289 7.90 -4.83 -4.60
C SER A 289 6.99 -3.61 -4.39
N ALA A 290 7.59 -2.41 -4.38
CA ALA A 290 6.84 -1.16 -4.28
C ALA A 290 5.91 -0.95 -5.48
N TYR A 291 6.13 -1.66 -6.59
CA TYR A 291 5.35 -1.57 -7.81
C TYR A 291 4.54 -2.84 -8.08
N ASN A 292 4.25 -3.60 -7.03
CA ASN A 292 3.50 -4.85 -7.15
C ASN A 292 2.09 -4.59 -7.68
N ASP A 293 1.61 -5.47 -8.55
CA ASP A 293 0.25 -5.43 -9.09
C ASP A 293 -0.74 -6.17 -8.19
N HIS A 294 -0.71 -5.86 -6.89
CA HIS A 294 -1.62 -6.51 -5.94
C HIS A 294 -3.05 -6.00 -6.19
N TYR A 295 -3.97 -6.91 -6.45
CA TYR A 295 -5.36 -6.64 -6.86
C TYR A 295 -6.18 -5.74 -5.89
N VAL A 296 -5.78 -5.69 -4.62
CA VAL A 296 -6.41 -4.83 -3.58
C VAL A 296 -5.85 -3.40 -3.60
N TYR A 297 -4.59 -3.27 -3.99
CA TYR A 297 -3.79 -2.07 -3.84
C TYR A 297 -3.13 -1.81 -5.19
N PHE A 298 -3.94 -1.51 -6.19
CA PHE A 298 -3.48 -1.36 -7.54
C PHE A 298 -2.68 -0.06 -7.69
N ASN A 299 -1.46 -0.16 -8.23
CA ASN A 299 -0.60 0.99 -8.56
C ASN A 299 -0.26 1.91 -7.37
N MET A 300 -0.11 1.38 -6.15
CA MET A 300 0.25 2.19 -4.99
C MET A 300 1.74 2.54 -4.89
N GLY A 301 2.53 2.15 -5.89
CA GLY A 301 3.95 2.49 -5.96
C GLY A 301 4.25 3.87 -6.53
N LEU A 302 3.28 4.47 -7.23
CA LEU A 302 3.46 5.71 -7.98
C LEU A 302 2.43 6.76 -7.56
N ASP A 303 2.87 8.00 -7.42
CA ASP A 303 2.00 9.13 -7.14
C ASP A 303 1.21 9.59 -8.38
N ASN A 304 0.45 10.68 -8.24
CA ASN A 304 -0.31 11.26 -9.34
C ASN A 304 0.56 11.80 -10.49
N ASP A 305 1.82 12.14 -10.20
CA ASP A 305 2.84 12.56 -11.16
C ASP A 305 3.65 11.39 -11.74
N LEU A 306 3.27 10.15 -11.43
CA LEU A 306 3.96 8.92 -11.83
C LEU A 306 5.37 8.77 -11.21
N LYS A 307 5.63 9.44 -10.09
CA LYS A 307 6.89 9.31 -9.34
C LYS A 307 6.78 8.24 -8.26
N PRO A 308 7.88 7.54 -7.92
CA PRO A 308 7.88 6.58 -6.83
C PRO A 308 7.48 7.20 -5.49
N ILE A 309 6.54 6.56 -4.78
CA ILE A 309 6.12 6.96 -3.45
C ILE A 309 7.11 6.45 -2.41
N LYS A 310 7.55 7.35 -1.51
CA LYS A 310 8.37 6.98 -0.36
C LYS A 310 7.49 6.71 0.85
N VAL A 311 7.61 5.52 1.41
CA VAL A 311 6.90 5.13 2.64
C VAL A 311 7.85 5.28 3.84
N PRO A 312 7.47 6.01 4.91
CA PRO A 312 8.25 6.08 6.13
C PRO A 312 8.51 4.71 6.76
N TYR A 313 9.61 4.60 7.51
CA TYR A 313 10.01 3.40 8.26
C TYR A 313 10.41 2.16 7.44
N TYR A 314 10.37 2.21 6.11
CA TYR A 314 10.87 1.12 5.27
C TYR A 314 12.37 0.90 5.46
N LYS A 315 13.15 1.98 5.56
CA LYS A 315 14.60 1.89 5.78
C LYS A 315 14.87 1.24 7.14
N GLU A 316 14.19 1.70 8.18
CA GLU A 316 14.31 1.20 9.54
C GLU A 316 13.92 -0.28 9.64
N TRP A 317 12.86 -0.68 8.93
CA TRP A 317 12.45 -2.07 8.84
C TRP A 317 13.52 -2.92 8.15
N TRP A 318 14.04 -2.50 7.00
CA TRP A 318 15.11 -3.22 6.29
C TRP A 318 16.41 -3.29 7.09
N ASP A 319 16.78 -2.19 7.76
CA ASP A 319 17.93 -2.16 8.65
C ASP A 319 17.75 -3.13 9.83
N MET A 320 16.52 -3.34 10.32
CA MET A 320 16.23 -4.36 11.33
C MET A 320 16.26 -5.78 10.73
N ALA A 321 15.63 -5.98 9.58
CA ALA A 321 15.53 -7.28 8.91
C ALA A 321 16.92 -7.86 8.60
N LEU A 322 17.82 -7.05 8.03
CA LEU A 322 19.21 -7.43 7.72
C LEU A 322 20.08 -7.71 8.96
N ARG A 323 19.61 -7.36 10.17
CA ARG A 323 20.27 -7.62 11.46
C ARG A 323 19.43 -8.54 12.35
N THR A 324 18.45 -9.23 11.77
CA THR A 324 17.62 -10.19 12.51
C THR A 324 18.37 -11.50 12.62
N PRO A 325 18.75 -11.94 13.84
CA PRO A 325 19.60 -13.10 14.03
C PRO A 325 19.05 -14.35 13.33
N PHE A 326 19.91 -15.06 12.60
CA PHE A 326 19.60 -16.29 11.86
C PHE A 326 18.71 -16.10 10.63
N PHE A 327 18.38 -14.86 10.26
CA PHE A 327 17.62 -14.50 9.06
C PHE A 327 18.36 -13.48 8.18
N GLU A 328 19.61 -13.14 8.50
CA GLU A 328 20.37 -12.08 7.81
C GLU A 328 20.52 -12.40 6.33
N GLU A 329 20.88 -13.64 5.99
CA GLU A 329 21.03 -14.10 4.61
C GLU A 329 19.68 -14.16 3.88
N ASP A 330 18.61 -14.64 4.54
CA ASP A 330 17.26 -14.66 3.96
C ASP A 330 16.83 -13.27 3.52
N PHE A 331 17.02 -12.26 4.37
CA PHE A 331 16.65 -10.88 4.07
C PHE A 331 17.62 -10.20 3.10
N ALA A 332 18.92 -10.53 3.13
CA ALA A 332 19.88 -10.04 2.16
C ALA A 332 19.52 -10.53 0.74
N ASN A 333 19.21 -11.82 0.60
CA ASN A 333 18.79 -12.42 -0.66
C ASN A 333 17.45 -11.86 -1.14
N LEU A 334 16.48 -11.68 -0.25
CA LEU A 334 15.19 -11.07 -0.60
C LEU A 334 15.36 -9.61 -1.07
N LYS A 335 16.19 -8.83 -0.36
CA LYS A 335 16.46 -7.44 -0.73
C LYS A 335 17.14 -7.34 -2.09
N ASP A 336 18.19 -8.14 -2.32
CA ASP A 336 18.89 -8.20 -3.61
C ASP A 336 17.96 -8.59 -4.76
N LYS A 337 17.07 -9.57 -4.54
CA LYS A 337 16.02 -9.93 -5.50
C LYS A 337 15.12 -8.74 -5.83
N LEU A 338 14.57 -8.08 -4.81
CA LEU A 338 13.68 -6.94 -5.00
C LEU A 338 14.36 -5.77 -5.72
N GLU A 339 15.64 -5.51 -5.43
CA GLU A 339 16.43 -4.46 -6.08
C GLU A 339 16.72 -4.79 -7.55
N LYS A 340 17.05 -6.04 -7.88
CA LYS A 340 17.24 -6.50 -9.26
C LYS A 340 15.98 -6.37 -10.11
N GLU A 341 14.83 -6.71 -9.52
CA GLU A 341 13.52 -6.67 -10.20
C GLU A 341 12.87 -5.27 -10.17
N ALA A 342 13.46 -4.30 -9.47
CA ALA A 342 12.82 -3.00 -9.19
C ALA A 342 12.52 -2.19 -10.46
N LEU A 343 13.45 -2.17 -11.41
CA LEU A 343 13.30 -1.40 -12.66
C LEU A 343 12.21 -2.00 -13.55
N ASP A 344 12.15 -3.32 -13.66
CA ASP A 344 11.14 -4.01 -14.45
C ASP A 344 9.75 -3.80 -13.85
N HIS A 345 9.60 -3.97 -12.53
CA HIS A 345 8.34 -3.70 -11.85
C HIS A 345 7.91 -2.23 -11.99
N TYR A 346 8.86 -1.28 -11.90
CA TYR A 346 8.58 0.14 -12.14
C TYR A 346 8.09 0.38 -13.57
N ALA A 347 8.76 -0.18 -14.58
CA ALA A 347 8.39 -0.03 -15.97
C ALA A 347 6.98 -0.59 -16.25
N VAL A 348 6.64 -1.74 -15.67
CA VAL A 348 5.30 -2.34 -15.78
C VAL A 348 4.23 -1.43 -15.14
N ALA A 349 4.45 -0.98 -13.90
CA ALA A 349 3.51 -0.09 -13.21
C ALA A 349 3.33 1.24 -13.95
N LEU A 350 4.42 1.81 -14.47
CA LEU A 350 4.39 3.05 -15.25
C LEU A 350 3.62 2.87 -16.57
N ALA A 351 3.93 1.82 -17.34
CA ALA A 351 3.25 1.53 -18.61
C ALA A 351 1.74 1.37 -18.40
N LYS A 352 1.36 0.70 -17.32
CA LYS A 352 -0.04 0.52 -16.92
C LYS A 352 -0.72 1.83 -16.57
N ARG A 353 -0.09 2.70 -15.75
CA ARG A 353 -0.61 4.03 -15.43
C ARG A 353 -0.75 4.93 -16.65
N LEU A 354 0.17 4.83 -17.61
CA LEU A 354 0.09 5.55 -18.88
C LEU A 354 -1.09 5.05 -19.72
N LYS A 355 -1.32 3.73 -19.76
CA LYS A 355 -2.46 3.12 -20.45
C LYS A 355 -3.80 3.48 -19.79
N ASP A 356 -3.87 3.54 -18.47
CA ASP A 356 -5.06 4.04 -17.75
C ASP A 356 -5.30 5.53 -18.08
N LYS A 357 -4.20 6.31 -18.09
CA LYS A 357 -4.05 7.66 -18.68
C LYS A 357 -4.80 7.81 -20.01
N GLU A 358 -4.33 7.01 -20.96
CA GLU A 358 -4.77 6.96 -22.35
C GLU A 358 -6.23 6.52 -22.47
N ASN A 359 -6.64 5.45 -21.78
CA ASN A 359 -8.01 4.96 -21.78
C ASN A 359 -9.00 5.97 -21.22
N TRP A 360 -8.65 6.65 -20.12
CA TRP A 360 -9.47 7.72 -19.56
C TRP A 360 -9.63 8.86 -20.56
N LEU A 361 -8.55 9.27 -21.23
CA LEU A 361 -8.56 10.30 -22.26
C LEU A 361 -9.43 9.92 -23.47
N PHE A 362 -9.32 8.70 -23.97
CA PHE A 362 -10.19 8.21 -25.06
C PHE A 362 -11.64 8.08 -24.61
N GLY A 363 -11.89 7.63 -23.37
CA GLY A 363 -13.22 7.63 -22.76
C GLY A 363 -13.85 9.02 -22.74
N TRP A 364 -13.05 10.03 -22.42
CA TRP A 364 -13.43 11.44 -22.45
C TRP A 364 -13.68 11.95 -23.87
N LEU A 365 -12.79 11.66 -24.84
CA LEU A 365 -12.96 12.03 -26.25
C LEU A 365 -14.22 11.41 -26.88
N ASP A 366 -14.57 10.18 -26.49
CA ASP A 366 -15.75 9.46 -26.95
C ASP A 366 -17.06 9.93 -26.27
N GLY A 367 -17.00 10.93 -25.39
CA GLY A 367 -18.18 11.50 -24.73
C GLY A 367 -18.81 10.61 -23.65
N ARG A 368 -18.05 9.67 -23.07
CA ARG A 368 -18.55 8.75 -22.02
C ARG A 368 -18.61 9.38 -20.61
N PHE A 369 -18.23 10.65 -20.44
CA PHE A 369 -18.25 11.37 -19.15
C PHE A 369 -19.03 12.71 -19.26
N GLY A 370 -19.74 13.09 -18.20
CA GLY A 370 -20.82 14.09 -18.19
C GLY A 370 -20.41 15.57 -18.28
N GLU A 371 -21.39 16.47 -18.41
CA GLU A 371 -21.20 17.90 -18.72
C GLU A 371 -20.48 18.73 -17.64
N GLU A 372 -20.47 18.30 -16.38
CA GLU A 372 -19.76 19.03 -15.31
C GLU A 372 -18.23 18.95 -15.44
N ASP A 373 -17.71 17.88 -16.05
CA ASP A 373 -16.27 17.74 -16.33
C ASP A 373 -15.81 18.74 -17.39
N LYS A 374 -16.67 19.17 -18.32
CA LYS A 374 -16.29 20.06 -19.43
C LYS A 374 -15.76 21.42 -18.97
N LYS A 375 -16.17 21.90 -17.78
CA LYS A 375 -15.90 23.28 -17.32
C LYS A 375 -14.53 23.45 -16.64
N ARG A 376 -14.00 22.40 -16.01
CA ARG A 376 -12.64 22.37 -15.42
C ARG A 376 -11.55 22.04 -16.46
N ASN A 377 -11.97 21.58 -17.64
CA ASN A 377 -11.15 20.91 -18.66
C ASN A 377 -10.49 21.81 -19.72
N CYS A 378 -10.79 23.11 -19.81
CA CYS A 378 -10.07 23.99 -20.74
C CYS A 378 -8.62 24.27 -20.31
N GLU A 379 -8.31 24.14 -19.02
CA GLU A 379 -6.99 24.50 -18.47
C GLU A 379 -6.00 23.32 -18.48
N ILE A 380 -6.47 22.09 -18.30
CA ILE A 380 -5.62 20.87 -18.29
C ILE A 380 -5.27 20.40 -19.70
N SER A 381 -6.19 20.51 -20.66
CA SER A 381 -5.93 20.22 -22.08
C SER A 381 -4.83 21.13 -22.66
N ALA A 382 -4.78 22.39 -22.23
CA ALA A 382 -3.73 23.33 -22.60
C ALA A 382 -2.35 22.99 -21.99
N LEU A 383 -2.33 22.32 -20.83
CA LEU A 383 -1.10 21.90 -20.15
C LEU A 383 -0.49 20.64 -20.79
N TYR A 384 -1.33 19.66 -21.16
CA TYR A 384 -0.89 18.42 -21.82
C TYR A 384 -0.46 18.64 -23.28
N SER A 385 -1.11 19.55 -24.03
CA SER A 385 -0.60 19.94 -25.34
C SER A 385 0.83 20.49 -25.27
N HIS A 386 1.21 21.05 -24.11
CA HIS A 386 2.53 21.64 -23.87
C HIS A 386 3.60 20.63 -23.41
N ILE A 387 3.20 19.47 -22.87
CA ILE A 387 4.11 18.42 -22.41
C ILE A 387 4.33 17.37 -23.51
N ASP A 388 3.27 16.97 -24.23
CA ASP A 388 3.38 16.11 -25.41
C ASP A 388 4.10 16.84 -26.56
N GLU A 389 3.91 18.15 -26.73
CA GLU A 389 4.77 18.94 -27.63
C GLU A 389 6.23 18.80 -27.23
N LYS A 390 6.60 18.85 -25.93
CA LYS A 390 8.01 18.85 -25.51
C LYS A 390 8.71 17.50 -25.69
N LEU A 391 8.04 16.39 -25.38
CA LEU A 391 8.60 15.03 -25.54
C LEU A 391 8.62 14.59 -27.01
N SER A 392 7.55 14.88 -27.76
CA SER A 392 7.54 14.75 -29.21
C SER A 392 8.63 15.63 -29.83
N PHE A 393 8.77 16.89 -29.41
CA PHE A 393 9.76 17.83 -29.93
C PHE A 393 11.18 17.31 -29.75
N PHE A 394 11.53 16.80 -28.58
CA PHE A 394 12.88 16.28 -28.30
C PHE A 394 13.29 15.09 -29.20
N TYR A 395 12.36 14.17 -29.47
CA TYR A 395 12.61 12.99 -30.32
C TYR A 395 12.42 13.26 -31.82
N THR A 396 11.61 14.25 -32.22
CA THR A 396 11.34 14.57 -33.63
C THR A 396 12.29 15.61 -34.22
N HIS A 397 12.91 16.47 -33.41
CA HIS A 397 13.62 17.66 -33.92
C HIS A 397 15.14 17.50 -34.04
N ASN A 398 15.71 16.41 -33.52
CA ASN A 398 17.12 16.03 -33.72
C ASN A 398 17.31 14.95 -34.80
N ASP A 399 16.28 14.59 -35.57
CA ASP A 399 16.35 13.61 -36.67
C ASP A 399 16.37 14.33 -38.03
N ALA A 400 17.54 14.35 -38.69
CA ALA A 400 17.73 14.99 -39.99
C ALA A 400 16.93 14.29 -41.10
N LEU A 401 16.80 12.96 -41.03
CA LEU A 401 16.13 12.13 -42.03
C LEU A 401 14.63 12.44 -42.04
N ARG A 402 14.03 12.48 -40.86
CA ARG A 402 12.61 12.83 -40.70
C ARG A 402 12.31 14.26 -41.14
N ARG A 403 13.22 15.21 -40.90
CA ARG A 403 13.09 16.59 -41.39
C ARG A 403 13.10 16.68 -42.91
N VAL A 404 13.96 15.91 -43.59
CA VAL A 404 13.96 15.81 -45.07
C VAL A 404 12.67 15.17 -45.57
N LYS A 405 12.20 14.09 -44.94
CA LYS A 405 10.95 13.42 -45.32
C LYS A 405 9.70 14.28 -45.10
N ASN A 406 9.73 15.15 -44.10
CA ASN A 406 8.65 16.09 -43.82
C ASN A 406 8.59 17.28 -44.81
N HIS A 407 9.59 17.45 -45.66
CA HIS A 407 9.60 18.51 -46.67
C HIS A 407 8.52 18.27 -47.74
N LEU A 408 7.86 19.34 -48.20
CA LEU A 408 6.76 19.24 -49.17
C LEU A 408 7.19 18.50 -50.45
N ALA A 409 8.40 18.76 -50.95
CA ALA A 409 8.91 18.10 -52.16
C ALA A 409 9.01 16.58 -51.99
N TYR A 410 9.44 16.11 -50.81
CA TYR A 410 9.52 14.68 -50.53
C TYR A 410 8.12 14.06 -50.43
N LYS A 411 7.22 14.67 -49.65
CA LYS A 411 5.82 14.20 -49.52
C LYS A 411 5.10 14.16 -50.88
N MET A 412 5.39 15.12 -51.77
CA MET A 412 4.87 15.14 -53.14
C MET A 412 5.47 14.04 -54.01
N GLY A 413 6.79 13.82 -53.93
CA GLY A 413 7.47 12.73 -54.63
C GLY A 413 6.94 11.35 -54.21
N GLU A 414 6.73 11.16 -52.91
CA GLU A 414 6.13 9.94 -52.36
C GLU A 414 4.68 9.75 -52.84
N LEU A 415 3.88 10.83 -52.85
CA LEU A 415 2.52 10.79 -53.40
C LEU A 415 2.53 10.41 -54.88
N ILE A 416 3.50 10.91 -55.67
CA ILE A 416 3.64 10.56 -57.10
C ILE A 416 4.00 9.08 -57.25
N GLN A 417 5.04 8.61 -56.56
CA GLN A 417 5.52 7.23 -56.67
C GLN A 417 4.50 6.19 -56.20
N ASN A 418 3.77 6.48 -55.12
CA ASN A 418 2.86 5.52 -54.49
C ASN A 418 1.40 5.65 -54.96
N SER A 419 1.10 6.57 -55.89
CA SER A 419 -0.24 6.71 -56.43
C SER A 419 -0.47 5.83 -57.66
N ASN A 420 -1.48 4.97 -57.60
CA ASN A 420 -1.98 4.22 -58.77
C ASN A 420 -2.83 5.09 -59.71
N PHE A 421 -2.80 6.41 -59.56
CA PHE A 421 -3.61 7.35 -60.32
C PHE A 421 -2.72 8.15 -61.27
N SER A 422 -3.21 8.45 -62.46
CA SER A 422 -2.54 9.43 -63.33
C SER A 422 -2.39 10.77 -62.59
N ILE A 423 -1.24 11.42 -62.75
CA ILE A 423 -0.95 12.75 -62.19
C ILE A 423 -1.96 13.80 -62.69
N LEU A 424 -2.57 13.55 -63.86
CA LEU A 424 -3.61 14.40 -64.45
C LEU A 424 -5.02 14.10 -63.93
N SER A 425 -5.18 13.10 -63.05
CA SER A 425 -6.49 12.76 -62.49
C SER A 425 -6.93 13.78 -61.43
N LEU A 426 -8.23 14.12 -61.41
CA LEU A 426 -8.80 14.98 -60.37
C LEU A 426 -8.50 14.43 -58.95
N LYS A 427 -8.49 13.10 -58.77
CA LYS A 427 -8.19 12.47 -57.48
C LYS A 427 -6.75 12.74 -57.01
N PHE A 428 -5.78 12.72 -57.93
CA PHE A 428 -4.40 13.08 -57.61
C PHE A 428 -4.31 14.57 -57.27
N LEU A 429 -4.91 15.44 -58.09
CA LEU A 429 -4.96 16.89 -57.87
C LEU A 429 -5.54 17.26 -56.50
N PHE A 430 -6.66 16.64 -56.08
CA PHE A 430 -7.23 16.89 -54.74
C PHE A 430 -6.31 16.44 -53.62
N LYS A 431 -5.65 15.28 -53.75
CA LYS A 431 -4.68 14.81 -52.74
C LYS A 431 -3.46 15.72 -52.66
N ALA A 432 -2.92 16.16 -53.80
CA ALA A 432 -1.81 17.09 -53.86
C ALA A 432 -2.17 18.45 -53.24
N VAL A 433 -3.33 19.02 -53.57
CA VAL A 433 -3.81 20.28 -52.99
C VAL A 433 -4.01 20.15 -51.48
N LYS A 434 -4.63 19.06 -51.01
CA LYS A 434 -4.80 18.80 -49.57
C LYS A 434 -3.45 18.71 -48.86
N LEU A 435 -2.49 17.98 -49.41
CA LEU A 435 -1.15 17.82 -48.86
C LEU A 435 -0.40 19.17 -48.80
N HIS A 436 -0.52 20.00 -49.84
CA HIS A 436 0.06 21.35 -49.87
C HIS A 436 -0.53 22.26 -48.78
N LEU A 437 -1.86 22.26 -48.61
CA LEU A 437 -2.55 23.07 -47.61
C LEU A 437 -2.20 22.63 -46.17
N GLN A 438 -2.11 21.32 -45.94
CA GLN A 438 -1.68 20.76 -44.65
C GLN A 438 -0.24 21.21 -44.33
N ASN A 439 0.69 21.04 -45.26
CA ASN A 439 2.08 21.42 -45.06
C ASN A 439 2.27 22.95 -44.83
N LYS A 440 1.48 23.79 -45.51
CA LYS A 440 1.48 25.24 -45.30
C LYS A 440 0.99 25.62 -43.90
N THR A 441 0.00 24.89 -43.39
CA THR A 441 -0.55 25.10 -42.04
C THR A 441 0.46 24.68 -40.98
N GLU A 442 1.09 23.51 -41.14
CA GLU A 442 2.15 23.00 -40.26
C GLU A 442 3.33 24.00 -40.15
N ILE A 443 3.81 24.54 -41.27
CA ILE A 443 4.89 25.54 -41.30
C ILE A 443 4.47 26.83 -40.56
N LYS A 444 3.23 27.28 -40.74
CA LYS A 444 2.72 28.49 -40.08
C LYS A 444 2.64 28.30 -38.56
N ILE A 445 2.19 27.14 -38.10
CA ILE A 445 2.14 26.77 -36.68
C ILE A 445 3.55 26.75 -36.11
N ALA A 446 4.49 26.02 -36.72
CA ALA A 446 5.87 25.93 -36.26
C ALA A 446 6.58 27.30 -36.19
N LYS A 447 6.32 28.19 -37.16
CA LYS A 447 6.85 29.57 -37.15
C LYS A 447 6.26 30.43 -36.04
N ASN A 448 5.01 30.22 -35.66
CA ASN A 448 4.38 30.94 -34.56
C ASN A 448 4.82 30.38 -33.19
N CYS A 449 4.92 29.06 -33.04
CA CYS A 449 5.44 28.43 -31.82
C CYS A 449 6.90 28.83 -31.54
N SER A 450 7.77 28.87 -32.55
CA SER A 450 9.17 29.30 -32.38
C SER A 450 9.35 30.80 -32.06
N LYS A 451 8.34 31.64 -32.35
CA LYS A 451 8.32 33.04 -31.89
C LYS A 451 7.94 33.16 -30.42
N LEU A 452 7.02 32.32 -29.95
CA LEU A 452 6.55 32.31 -28.56
C LEU A 452 7.55 31.61 -27.64
N TYR A 453 8.26 30.60 -28.15
CA TYR A 453 9.20 29.78 -27.40
C TYR A 453 10.51 29.64 -28.19
N PRO A 454 11.50 30.53 -27.98
CA PRO A 454 12.74 30.57 -28.77
C PRO A 454 13.57 29.28 -28.72
N PHE A 455 13.48 28.51 -27.63
CA PHE A 455 14.16 27.21 -27.49
C PHE A 455 13.56 26.12 -28.41
N LEU A 456 12.40 26.36 -29.03
CA LEU A 456 11.79 25.48 -30.03
C LEU A 456 12.31 25.73 -31.46
N LYS A 457 13.28 26.62 -31.64
CA LYS A 457 13.86 26.89 -32.96
C LYS A 457 14.67 25.69 -33.44
N PHE A 458 14.39 25.21 -34.65
CA PHE A 458 15.14 24.10 -35.26
C PHE A 458 16.65 24.38 -35.27
N LEU A 459 17.45 23.38 -34.91
CA LEU A 459 18.89 23.38 -35.17
C LEU A 459 19.15 23.39 -36.70
N PRO A 460 20.30 23.94 -37.15
CA PRO A 460 20.80 23.68 -38.50
C PRO A 460 20.84 22.17 -38.78
N LEU A 461 20.55 21.77 -40.03
CA LEU A 461 20.43 20.35 -40.40
C LEU A 461 21.72 19.58 -40.14
N GLU A 462 22.90 20.21 -40.30
CA GLU A 462 24.21 19.61 -40.00
C GLU A 462 24.42 19.21 -38.53
N HIS A 463 23.56 19.68 -37.61
CA HIS A 463 23.65 19.39 -36.18
C HIS A 463 22.62 18.34 -35.70
N CYS A 464 21.86 17.73 -36.62
CA CYS A 464 20.90 16.67 -36.29
C CYS A 464 21.51 15.26 -36.48
N PHE A 465 21.03 14.30 -35.69
CA PHE A 465 21.33 12.87 -35.84
C PHE A 465 20.84 12.36 -37.23
N ASN A 466 21.58 11.43 -37.84
CA ASN A 466 21.37 10.89 -39.19
C ASN A 466 21.50 11.90 -40.35
N TYR A 467 22.27 12.99 -40.18
CA TYR A 467 22.48 14.00 -41.24
C TYR A 467 23.05 13.43 -42.54
N GLU A 468 24.06 12.53 -42.48
CA GLU A 468 24.66 11.88 -43.65
C GLU A 468 23.65 11.05 -44.45
N GLU A 469 22.70 10.40 -43.76
CA GLU A 469 21.64 9.64 -44.42
C GLU A 469 20.60 10.56 -45.06
N ALA A 470 20.30 11.68 -44.39
CA ALA A 470 19.41 12.72 -44.92
C ALA A 470 19.97 13.38 -46.19
N LEU A 471 21.30 13.55 -46.29
CA LEU A 471 21.97 14.06 -47.50
C LEU A 471 21.77 13.14 -48.72
N LYS A 472 21.82 11.82 -48.53
CA LYS A 472 21.57 10.84 -49.61
C LYS A 472 20.14 10.94 -50.14
N ILE A 473 19.15 11.23 -49.30
CA ILE A 473 17.77 11.47 -49.73
C ILE A 473 17.63 12.83 -50.42
N LYS A 474 18.29 13.87 -49.89
CA LYS A 474 18.21 15.23 -50.44
C LYS A 474 18.79 15.33 -51.85
N GLN A 475 19.85 14.58 -52.17
CA GLN A 475 20.41 14.51 -53.53
C GLN A 475 19.43 13.97 -54.58
N ASN A 476 18.38 13.25 -54.16
CA ASN A 476 17.31 12.76 -55.04
C ASN A 476 16.10 13.72 -55.14
N LEU A 477 16.12 14.86 -54.44
CA LEU A 477 15.04 15.86 -54.39
C LEU A 477 15.38 17.18 -55.11
N THR A 478 16.66 17.41 -55.43
CA THR A 478 17.17 18.47 -56.31
C THR A 478 17.42 17.92 -57.68
#